data_AF-A0A661I044-F1
#
_entry.id   AF-A0A661I044-F1
#
_cell.length_a   1.000
_cell.length_b   1.000
_cell.length_c   1.000
_cell.angle_alpha   90.00
_cell.angle_beta   90.00
_cell.angle_gamma   90.00
#
_symmetry.space_group_name_H-M   'P 1'
#
loop_
_entity.id
_entity.type
_entity.pdbx_description
1 polymer ?
#
loop_
_entity_poly.entity_id
_entity_poly.type
_entity_poly.pdbx_seq_one_letter_code
_entity_poly.pdbx_strand_id
1 'polypeptide(L)'
;DAEGIDGKAQDLTHRISKSSVLETIKNGANNFKTAFPGGMPAGMASGTDAEVIAEYVASGLTGPKPAAWAACSSCHGENGEGMAFVAPDIKAYSNDLVTSILIDGKKSTIGTMPSFKGRLTDTQMNALASYLRSIGDK
;
A
#
# COMPACT_ATOMS: atom_id res chain seq x y z
N ASP A 1 -14.96 4.03 14.28
CA ASP A 1 -14.10 5.11 13.75
C ASP A 1 -13.06 4.47 12.81
N ALA A 2 -12.26 5.28 12.12
CA ALA A 2 -11.26 4.81 11.15
C ALA A 2 -9.86 4.67 11.77
N GLU A 3 -9.73 4.82 13.09
CA GLU A 3 -8.47 5.00 13.82
C GLU A 3 -7.65 3.70 14.00
N GLY A 4 -8.19 2.56 13.56
CA GLY A 4 -7.55 1.25 13.70
C GLY A 4 -7.98 0.51 14.96
N ILE A 5 -7.22 -0.53 15.35
CA ILE A 5 -7.51 -1.38 16.52
C ILE A 5 -6.19 -1.73 17.21
N ASP A 6 -5.74 -0.97 18.22
CA ASP A 6 -4.59 -1.29 19.10
C ASP A 6 -3.42 -2.07 18.45
N GLY A 7 -2.94 -1.61 17.29
CA GLY A 7 -1.83 -2.28 16.57
C GLY A 7 -2.19 -3.64 15.93
N LYS A 8 -3.46 -3.92 15.69
CA LYS A 8 -4.01 -5.08 14.95
C LYS A 8 -4.66 -4.69 13.64
N ALA A 9 -5.11 -3.44 13.53
CA ALA A 9 -5.58 -2.82 12.29
C ALA A 9 -4.93 -1.45 12.13
N GLN A 10 -4.61 -1.08 10.88
CA GLN A 10 -4.00 0.20 10.57
C GLN A 10 -5.01 1.33 10.82
N ASP A 11 -4.50 2.46 11.30
CA ASP A 11 -5.20 3.73 11.24
C ASP A 11 -5.42 4.13 9.77
N LEU A 12 -6.67 4.38 9.41
CA LEU A 12 -7.14 4.76 8.08
C LEU A 12 -7.48 6.26 8.00
N THR A 13 -7.31 7.05 9.08
CA THR A 13 -7.29 8.53 8.97
C THR A 13 -6.03 9.00 8.25
N HIS A 14 -4.99 8.15 8.22
CA HIS A 14 -3.80 8.31 7.39
C HIS A 14 -3.63 7.07 6.50
N ARG A 15 -3.73 7.26 5.19
CA ARG A 15 -3.85 6.15 4.23
C ARG A 15 -2.75 5.09 4.34
N ILE A 16 -1.49 5.51 4.46
CA ILE A 16 -0.33 4.64 4.67
C ILE A 16 0.57 5.26 5.73
N SER A 17 0.88 4.49 6.78
CA SER A 17 1.84 4.95 7.79
C SER A 17 3.28 4.90 7.26
N LYS A 18 4.09 5.90 7.64
CA LYS A 18 5.54 5.95 7.32
C LYS A 18 6.25 4.65 7.68
N SER A 19 5.94 4.07 8.85
CA SER A 19 6.52 2.80 9.30
C SER A 19 6.16 1.61 8.39
N SER A 20 4.93 1.54 7.88
CA SER A 20 4.54 0.51 6.92
C SER A 20 5.27 0.66 5.58
N VAL A 21 5.57 1.89 5.15
CA VAL A 21 6.34 2.14 3.92
C VAL A 21 7.79 1.69 4.10
N LEU A 22 8.44 2.08 5.20
CA LEU A 22 9.80 1.66 5.51
C LEU A 22 9.95 0.13 5.56
N GLU A 23 9.02 -0.54 6.22
CA GLU A 23 9.01 -2.01 6.30
C GLU A 23 8.87 -2.64 4.91
N THR A 24 8.03 -2.05 4.05
CA THR A 24 7.81 -2.53 2.68
C THR A 24 9.03 -2.27 1.79
N ILE A 25 9.68 -1.11 1.90
CA ILE A 25 10.93 -0.81 1.19
C ILE A 25 12.03 -1.79 1.61
N LYS A 26 12.13 -2.06 2.91
CA LYS A 26 13.17 -2.94 3.47
C LYS A 26 12.99 -4.39 3.05
N ASN A 27 11.78 -4.92 3.14
CA ASN A 27 11.52 -6.36 2.97
C ASN A 27 10.89 -6.73 1.63
N GLY A 28 10.48 -5.74 0.83
CA GLY A 28 9.70 -5.95 -0.38
C GLY A 28 8.25 -6.35 -0.11
N ALA A 29 7.50 -6.59 -1.18
CA ALA A 29 6.10 -7.03 -1.13
C ALA A 29 5.84 -8.07 -2.23
N ASN A 30 5.82 -9.34 -1.87
CA ASN A 30 5.73 -10.47 -2.81
C ASN A 30 4.45 -11.31 -2.63
N ASN A 31 3.52 -10.81 -1.83
CA ASN A 31 2.31 -11.50 -1.43
C ASN A 31 1.13 -11.21 -2.36
N PHE A 32 1.08 -10.06 -3.06
CA PHE A 32 -0.04 -9.70 -3.94
C PHE A 32 0.03 -10.33 -5.33
N LYS A 33 0.34 -11.63 -5.40
CA LYS A 33 0.61 -12.32 -6.67
C LYS A 33 -0.57 -12.37 -7.63
N THR A 34 -1.79 -12.21 -7.10
CA THR A 34 -3.01 -12.22 -7.91
C THR A 34 -3.07 -11.02 -8.86
N ALA A 35 -2.63 -9.83 -8.44
CA ALA A 35 -2.63 -8.62 -9.28
C ALA A 35 -1.23 -8.11 -9.63
N PHE A 36 -0.21 -8.39 -8.82
CA PHE A 36 1.17 -7.92 -8.99
C PHE A 36 2.14 -9.11 -8.91
N PRO A 37 2.17 -9.98 -9.93
CA PRO A 37 2.93 -11.23 -9.91
C PRO A 37 4.44 -11.04 -9.78
N GLY A 38 4.98 -9.91 -10.25
CA GLY A 38 6.40 -9.58 -10.14
C GLY A 38 6.85 -9.23 -8.72
N GLY A 39 5.92 -8.78 -7.87
CA GLY A 39 6.22 -8.29 -6.52
C GLY A 39 7.11 -7.04 -6.49
N MET A 40 7.32 -6.53 -5.29
CA MET A 40 8.28 -5.46 -5.01
C MET A 40 9.54 -6.07 -4.40
N PRO A 41 10.74 -5.85 -4.99
CA PRO A 41 12.00 -6.29 -4.41
C PRO A 41 12.28 -5.68 -3.04
N ALA A 42 13.07 -6.39 -2.22
CA ALA A 42 13.55 -5.90 -0.94
C ALA A 42 14.76 -4.96 -1.11
N GLY A 43 14.92 -4.01 -0.20
CA GLY A 43 16.11 -3.16 -0.13
C GLY A 43 16.19 -2.09 -1.24
N MET A 44 15.05 -1.65 -1.78
CA MET A 44 15.01 -0.66 -2.87
C MET A 44 15.55 0.72 -2.49
N ALA A 45 15.57 1.05 -1.19
CA ALA A 45 16.19 2.25 -0.65
C ALA A 45 16.66 1.98 0.79
N SER A 46 17.58 2.81 1.29
CA SER A 46 18.09 2.72 2.66
C SER A 46 18.49 4.09 3.22
N GLY A 47 18.74 4.17 4.53
CA GLY A 47 19.17 5.40 5.19
C GLY A 47 18.20 6.56 4.97
N THR A 48 18.75 7.76 4.76
CA THR A 48 17.98 8.99 4.54
C THR A 48 17.02 8.89 3.35
N ASP A 49 17.41 8.20 2.28
CA ASP A 49 16.56 8.07 1.09
C ASP A 49 15.27 7.29 1.40
N ALA A 50 15.39 6.19 2.16
CA ALA A 50 14.22 5.43 2.60
C ALA A 50 13.30 6.29 3.50
N GLU A 51 13.87 7.09 4.40
CA GLU A 51 13.12 7.97 5.29
C GLU A 51 12.33 9.04 4.54
N VAL A 52 12.96 9.75 3.60
CA VAL A 52 12.29 10.83 2.84
C VAL A 52 11.27 10.27 1.85
N ILE A 53 11.52 9.10 1.25
CA ILE A 53 10.53 8.41 0.41
C ILE A 53 9.34 7.98 1.27
N ALA A 54 9.58 7.35 2.42
CA ALA A 54 8.51 6.88 3.28
C ALA A 54 7.64 8.02 3.81
N GLU A 55 8.24 9.17 4.11
CA GLU A 55 7.53 10.38 4.51
C GLU A 55 6.69 10.97 3.37
N TYR A 56 7.24 11.05 2.16
CA TYR A 56 6.51 11.49 0.97
C TYR A 56 5.33 10.58 0.62
N VAL A 57 5.47 9.25 0.75
CA VAL A 57 4.36 8.32 0.54
C VAL A 57 3.31 8.45 1.65
N ALA A 58 3.74 8.62 2.90
CA ALA A 58 2.85 8.77 4.05
C ALA A 58 2.07 10.10 4.03
N SER A 59 2.62 11.15 3.41
CA SER A 59 1.90 12.41 3.14
C SER A 59 0.87 12.28 2.01
N GLY A 60 0.65 11.08 1.46
CA GLY A 60 -0.24 10.87 0.33
C GLY A 60 0.36 11.33 -1.00
N LEU A 61 1.69 11.35 -1.12
CA LEU A 61 2.43 11.82 -2.29
C LEU A 61 2.16 13.31 -2.56
N THR A 62 1.97 14.07 -1.48
CA THR A 62 1.78 15.52 -1.52
C THR A 62 3.01 16.23 -0.97
N GLY A 63 3.23 17.46 -1.42
CA GLY A 63 4.40 18.25 -1.05
C GLY A 63 5.62 18.02 -1.95
N PRO A 64 6.83 18.42 -1.50
CA PRO A 64 8.04 18.33 -2.30
C PRO A 64 8.42 16.87 -2.58
N LYS A 65 8.43 16.49 -3.86
CA LYS A 65 8.86 15.16 -4.31
C LYS A 65 10.37 15.00 -4.08
N PRO A 66 10.83 14.00 -3.31
CA PRO A 66 12.25 13.78 -3.08
C PRO A 66 12.94 13.28 -4.35
N ALA A 67 14.20 13.65 -4.58
CA ALA A 67 14.95 13.20 -5.74
C ALA A 67 15.06 11.65 -5.79
N ALA A 68 15.15 11.01 -4.63
CA ALA A 68 15.18 9.56 -4.48
C ALA A 68 13.91 8.86 -5.00
N TRP A 69 12.79 9.57 -5.17
CA TRP A 69 11.56 9.02 -5.76
C TRP A 69 11.73 8.59 -7.23
N ALA A 70 12.71 9.13 -7.95
CA ALA A 70 12.92 8.82 -9.37
C ALA A 70 13.13 7.32 -9.65
N ALA A 71 13.74 6.58 -8.71
CA ALA A 71 13.86 5.13 -8.84
C ALA A 71 12.51 4.42 -8.64
N CYS A 72 11.67 4.94 -7.75
CA CYS A 72 10.36 4.38 -7.42
C CYS A 72 9.32 4.65 -8.51
N SER A 73 9.40 5.79 -9.20
CA SER A 73 8.43 6.18 -10.23
C SER A 73 8.45 5.25 -11.46
N SER A 74 9.54 4.52 -11.68
CA SER A 74 9.67 3.53 -12.75
C SER A 74 8.58 2.44 -12.70
N CYS A 75 8.11 2.09 -11.51
CA CYS A 75 7.03 1.12 -11.31
C CYS A 75 5.77 1.75 -10.70
N HIS A 76 5.94 2.61 -9.70
CA HIS A 76 4.80 3.24 -9.01
C HIS A 76 4.23 4.46 -9.74
N GLY A 77 4.83 4.89 -10.85
CA GLY A 77 4.40 6.09 -11.57
C GLY A 77 4.89 7.38 -10.92
N GLU A 78 4.85 8.46 -11.69
CA GLU A 78 5.36 9.76 -11.25
C GLU A 78 4.63 10.30 -10.02
N ASN A 79 3.32 10.06 -9.90
CA ASN A 79 2.53 10.48 -8.74
C ASN A 79 1.92 9.29 -8.00
N GLY A 80 2.55 8.11 -8.08
CA GLY A 80 2.13 6.93 -7.32
C GLY A 80 0.90 6.20 -7.85
N GLU A 81 0.46 6.47 -9.08
CA GLU A 81 -0.72 5.83 -9.69
C GLU A 81 -0.54 4.34 -9.98
N GLY A 82 0.69 3.83 -9.88
CA GLY A 82 1.03 2.44 -10.16
C GLY A 82 1.09 2.12 -11.65
N MET A 83 1.27 0.83 -11.94
CA MET A 83 1.32 0.29 -13.28
C MET A 83 0.66 -1.09 -13.28
N ALA A 84 -0.29 -1.30 -14.20
CA ALA A 84 -1.05 -2.54 -14.28
C ALA A 84 -0.11 -3.77 -14.30
N PHE A 85 -0.42 -4.77 -13.47
CA PHE A 85 0.35 -6.01 -13.30
C PHE A 85 1.77 -5.86 -12.72
N VAL A 86 2.24 -4.64 -12.45
CA VAL A 86 3.60 -4.37 -11.98
C VAL A 86 3.58 -3.80 -10.56
N ALA A 87 2.86 -2.71 -10.33
CA ALA A 87 2.80 -2.06 -9.03
C ALA A 87 1.41 -1.47 -8.76
N PRO A 88 0.95 -1.50 -7.50
CA PRO A 88 -0.33 -0.92 -7.14
C PRO A 88 -0.31 0.60 -7.22
N ASP A 89 -1.50 1.16 -7.41
CA ASP A 89 -1.79 2.55 -7.07
C ASP A 89 -1.56 2.73 -5.57
N ILE A 90 -0.52 3.49 -5.24
CA ILE A 90 -0.17 3.89 -3.88
C ILE A 90 -0.49 5.37 -3.65
N LYS A 91 -1.35 5.98 -4.45
CA LYS A 91 -1.93 7.30 -4.20
C LYS A 91 -3.34 7.16 -3.62
N ALA A 92 -4.12 6.21 -4.14
CA ALA A 92 -5.50 5.96 -3.74
C ALA A 92 -5.72 4.51 -3.25
N TYR A 93 -6.87 4.25 -2.61
CA TYR A 93 -7.35 2.89 -2.38
C TYR A 93 -8.00 2.34 -3.65
N SER A 94 -7.18 1.94 -4.63
CA SER A 94 -7.72 1.31 -5.84
C SER A 94 -8.35 -0.04 -5.52
N ASN A 95 -9.36 -0.42 -6.32
CA ASN A 95 -10.03 -1.71 -6.16
C ASN A 95 -9.04 -2.87 -6.30
N ASP A 96 -8.06 -2.76 -7.19
CA ASP A 96 -7.05 -3.80 -7.41
C ASP A 96 -6.16 -3.98 -6.19
N LEU A 97 -5.71 -2.89 -5.56
CA LEU A 97 -4.90 -2.96 -4.35
C LEU A 97 -5.70 -3.57 -3.19
N VAL A 98 -6.90 -3.06 -2.92
CA VAL A 98 -7.72 -3.53 -1.78
C VAL A 98 -8.11 -4.99 -1.99
N THR A 99 -8.55 -5.36 -3.18
CA THR A 99 -8.94 -6.74 -3.49
C THR A 99 -7.75 -7.68 -3.38
N SER A 100 -6.57 -7.27 -3.85
CA SER A 100 -5.35 -8.07 -3.68
C SER A 100 -4.97 -8.28 -2.21
N ILE A 101 -5.10 -7.24 -1.38
CA ILE A 101 -4.88 -7.36 0.07
C ILE A 101 -5.88 -8.33 0.70
N LEU A 102 -7.16 -8.26 0.32
CA LEU A 102 -8.20 -9.14 0.83
C LEU A 102 -8.01 -10.59 0.37
N ILE A 103 -7.64 -10.82 -0.89
CA ILE A 103 -7.47 -12.17 -1.45
C ILE A 103 -6.17 -12.80 -0.95
N ASP A 104 -5.06 -12.08 -1.03
CA ASP A 104 -3.73 -12.66 -0.79
C ASP A 104 -3.25 -12.46 0.66
N GLY A 105 -3.92 -11.60 1.43
CA GLY A 105 -3.46 -11.14 2.74
C GLY A 105 -2.30 -10.16 2.63
N LYS A 106 -1.89 -9.57 3.76
CA LYS A 106 -0.80 -8.60 3.84
C LYS A 106 0.01 -8.78 5.12
N LYS A 107 1.33 -8.86 4.99
CA LYS A 107 2.25 -8.75 6.13
C LYS A 107 2.75 -7.30 6.22
N SER A 108 2.70 -6.72 7.42
CA SER A 108 3.22 -5.39 7.70
C SER A 108 3.74 -5.32 9.14
N THR A 109 4.09 -4.11 9.59
CA THR A 109 4.62 -3.80 10.92
C THR A 109 3.71 -4.24 12.07
N ILE A 110 2.39 -4.22 11.86
CA ILE A 110 1.37 -4.61 12.85
C ILE A 110 0.98 -6.09 12.77
N GLY A 111 1.71 -6.90 11.99
CA GLY A 111 1.49 -8.34 11.86
C GLY A 111 0.98 -8.76 10.49
N THR A 112 0.32 -9.92 10.45
CA THR A 112 -0.15 -10.55 9.21
C THR A 112 -1.67 -10.49 9.15
N MET A 113 -2.19 -9.74 8.18
CA MET A 113 -3.57 -9.81 7.74
C MET A 113 -3.78 -11.11 6.96
N PRO A 114 -4.69 -12.01 7.40
CA PRO A 114 -4.95 -13.27 6.70
C PRO A 114 -5.71 -13.03 5.38
N SER A 115 -5.69 -14.04 4.52
CA SER A 115 -6.57 -14.08 3.35
C SER A 115 -8.04 -14.18 3.76
N PHE A 116 -8.88 -13.41 3.06
CA PHE A 116 -10.35 -13.45 3.12
C PHE A 116 -10.96 -14.22 1.95
N LYS A 117 -10.13 -14.87 1.12
CA LYS A 117 -10.60 -15.71 0.01
C LYS A 117 -11.53 -16.80 0.55
N GLY A 118 -12.72 -16.92 -0.04
CA GLY A 118 -13.76 -17.86 0.40
C GLY A 118 -14.53 -17.43 1.66
N ARG A 119 -14.17 -16.32 2.30
CA ARG A 119 -14.94 -15.69 3.40
C ARG A 119 -15.78 -14.50 2.90
N LEU A 120 -15.29 -13.81 1.88
CA LEU A 120 -15.99 -12.73 1.19
C LEU A 120 -16.23 -13.11 -0.27
N THR A 121 -17.38 -12.69 -0.82
CA THR A 121 -17.63 -12.73 -2.26
C THR A 121 -16.94 -11.57 -2.97
N ASP A 122 -16.75 -11.67 -4.29
CA ASP A 122 -16.18 -10.58 -5.08
C ASP A 122 -16.98 -9.29 -4.96
N THR A 123 -18.31 -9.38 -4.89
CA THR A 123 -19.20 -8.23 -4.66
C THR A 123 -18.92 -7.57 -3.30
N GLN A 124 -18.69 -8.36 -2.25
CA GLN A 124 -18.37 -7.84 -0.91
C GLN A 124 -16.99 -7.19 -0.87
N MET A 125 -15.99 -7.77 -1.54
CA MET A 125 -14.65 -7.19 -1.64
C MET A 125 -14.68 -5.85 -2.38
N ASN A 126 -15.40 -5.77 -3.50
CA ASN A 126 -15.57 -4.53 -4.26
C ASN A 126 -16.33 -3.44 -3.47
N ALA A 127 -17.35 -3.84 -2.70
CA ALA A 127 -18.07 -2.92 -1.83
C ALA A 127 -17.17 -2.36 -0.71
N LEU A 128 -16.32 -3.21 -0.11
CA LEU A 128 -15.33 -2.78 0.87
C LEU A 128 -14.32 -1.80 0.27
N ALA A 129 -13.77 -2.10 -0.91
CA ALA A 129 -12.84 -1.22 -1.60
C ALA A 129 -13.46 0.16 -1.89
N SER A 130 -14.70 0.17 -2.36
CA SER A 130 -15.45 1.40 -2.61
C SER A 130 -15.70 2.22 -1.34
N TYR A 131 -15.99 1.54 -0.23
CA TYR A 131 -16.17 2.18 1.07
C TYR A 131 -14.86 2.75 1.64
N LEU A 132 -13.75 2.01 1.55
CA LEU A 132 -12.44 2.46 2.01
C LEU A 132 -11.99 3.71 1.25
N ARG A 133 -12.25 3.79 -0.06
CA ARG A 133 -11.99 4.99 -0.85
C ARG A 133 -12.80 6.19 -0.36
N SER A 134 -14.08 6.02 -0.04
CA SER A 134 -14.94 7.14 0.39
C SER A 134 -14.57 7.75 1.74
N ILE A 135 -13.81 7.03 2.57
CA ILE A 135 -13.27 7.53 3.85
C ILE A 135 -11.81 7.98 3.75
N GLY A 136 -11.02 7.44 2.82
CA GLY A 136 -9.62 7.84 2.60
C GLY A 136 -9.43 9.09 1.75
N ASP A 137 -10.46 9.50 1.00
CA ASP A 137 -10.49 10.76 0.23
C ASP A 137 -10.90 11.99 1.09
N LYS A 138 -10.98 11.84 2.41
CA LYS A 138 -11.28 12.90 3.38
C LYS A 138 -10.03 13.32 4.14
#